data_AF-A0A8K0M1U0-F1
#
_entry.id   AF-A0A8K0M1U0-F1
#
_cell.length_a   1.000
_cell.length_b   1.000
_cell.length_c   1.000
_cell.angle_alpha   90.00
_cell.angle_beta   90.00
_cell.angle_gamma   90.00
#
_symmetry.space_group_name_H-M   'P 1'
#
loop_
_entity.id
_entity.type
_entity.pdbx_description
1 polymer ?
#
loop_
_entity_poly.entity_id
_entity_poly.type
_entity_poly.pdbx_seq_one_letter_code
_entity_poly.pdbx_strand_id
1 'polypeptide(L)'
;QHIKDLVATFYELADSKELDAGTRMATEVFTKDAVLITANGTFQGFSEISKSRENAWSAVVSRNHLVLKVFSGNDQVPELSILGTGEMEFKNGKTINSPFACHVKLDSSDPTAGVRISFMQVFA
;
A
#
# COMPACT_ATOMS: atom_id res chain seq x y z
N GLN A 1 7.58 -0.86 15.38
CA GLN A 1 7.72 -1.13 13.94
C GLN A 1 8.70 -0.15 13.34
N HIS A 2 9.77 -0.60 12.67
CA HIS A 2 10.59 0.32 11.87
C HIS A 2 9.81 0.69 10.60
N ILE A 3 9.95 1.92 10.09
CA ILE A 3 9.26 2.40 8.88
C ILE A 3 9.47 1.45 7.68
N LYS A 4 10.65 0.83 7.58
CA LYS A 4 10.96 -0.18 6.56
C LYS A 4 10.04 -1.39 6.63
N ASP A 5 9.78 -1.89 7.84
CA ASP A 5 8.91 -3.05 8.05
C ASP A 5 7.46 -2.69 7.69
N LEU A 6 7.01 -1.48 8.03
CA LEU A 6 5.67 -1.00 7.66
C LEU A 6 5.48 -0.98 6.13
N VAL A 7 6.49 -0.47 5.39
CA VAL A 7 6.49 -0.47 3.92
C VAL A 7 6.52 -1.90 3.36
N ALA A 8 7.34 -2.78 3.94
CA ALA A 8 7.41 -4.19 3.53
C ALA A 8 6.07 -4.90 3.74
N THR A 9 5.45 -4.75 4.92
CA THR A 9 4.14 -5.32 5.23
C THR A 9 3.06 -4.80 4.27
N PHE A 10 3.08 -3.50 3.92
CA PHE A 10 2.14 -2.97 2.94
C PHE A 10 2.23 -3.71 1.60
N TYR A 11 3.44 -3.86 1.03
CA TYR A 11 3.60 -4.52 -0.27
C TYR A 11 3.36 -6.03 -0.21
N GLU A 12 3.74 -6.70 0.89
CA GLU A 12 3.40 -8.10 1.13
C GLU A 12 1.87 -8.32 1.07
N LEU A 13 1.09 -7.48 1.77
CA LEU A 13 -0.37 -7.56 1.75
C LEU A 13 -0.95 -7.13 0.40
N ALA A 14 -0.33 -6.15 -0.27
CA ALA A 14 -0.73 -5.72 -1.61
C ALA A 14 -0.48 -6.80 -2.67
N ASP A 15 0.40 -7.76 -2.43
CA ASP A 15 0.71 -8.87 -3.35
C ASP A 15 0.16 -10.22 -2.90
N SER A 16 -0.42 -10.26 -1.71
CA SER A 16 -1.04 -11.45 -1.15
C SER A 16 -2.42 -11.78 -1.76
N LYS A 17 -2.64 -13.08 -1.97
CA LYS A 17 -3.93 -13.69 -2.34
C LYS A 17 -4.77 -14.13 -1.13
N GLU A 18 -4.24 -13.98 0.07
CA GLU A 18 -4.95 -14.34 1.30
C GLU A 18 -6.21 -13.49 1.48
N LEU A 19 -7.27 -14.13 1.98
CA LEU A 19 -8.60 -13.51 2.11
C LEU A 19 -8.62 -12.37 3.13
N ASP A 20 -7.72 -12.40 4.11
CA ASP A 20 -7.61 -11.41 5.17
C ASP A 20 -6.68 -10.23 4.82
N ALA A 21 -6.03 -10.24 3.64
CA ALA A 21 -5.04 -9.23 3.27
C ALA A 21 -5.58 -7.80 3.35
N GLY A 22 -6.85 -7.60 2.97
CA GLY A 22 -7.52 -6.30 3.10
C GLY A 22 -7.75 -5.90 4.55
N THR A 23 -8.31 -6.79 5.37
CA THR A 23 -8.49 -6.57 6.81
C THR A 23 -7.16 -6.24 7.50
N ARG A 24 -6.11 -7.02 7.22
CA ARG A 24 -4.76 -6.80 7.72
C ARG A 24 -4.20 -5.46 7.27
N MET A 25 -4.46 -5.04 6.03
CA MET A 25 -4.06 -3.72 5.54
C MET A 25 -4.68 -2.61 6.40
N ALA A 26 -5.98 -2.71 6.70
CA ALA A 26 -6.66 -1.74 7.56
C ALA A 26 -6.24 -1.80 9.04
N THR A 27 -5.89 -2.97 9.57
CA THR A 27 -5.55 -3.14 10.99
C THR A 27 -4.07 -2.93 11.32
N GLU A 28 -3.16 -3.25 10.40
CA GLU A 28 -1.70 -3.27 10.62
C GLU A 28 -0.99 -2.08 9.97
N VAL A 29 -1.49 -1.57 8.85
CA VAL A 29 -0.76 -0.59 8.02
C VAL A 29 -1.32 0.82 8.15
N PHE A 30 -2.64 0.98 8.05
CA PHE A 30 -3.28 2.29 7.94
C PHE A 30 -3.86 2.78 9.28
N THR A 31 -3.99 4.10 9.44
CA THR A 31 -4.84 4.70 10.49
C THR A 31 -6.32 4.48 10.16
N LYS A 32 -7.20 4.60 11.16
CA LYS A 32 -8.64 4.31 11.01
C LYS A 32 -9.34 5.23 10.01
N ASP A 33 -8.81 6.43 9.81
CA ASP A 33 -9.30 7.52 8.97
C ASP A 33 -8.41 7.76 7.74
N ALA A 34 -7.49 6.84 7.45
CA ALA A 34 -6.53 7.01 6.37
C ALA A 34 -7.18 7.10 4.99
N VAL A 35 -6.46 7.70 4.04
CA VAL A 35 -6.87 7.72 2.63
C VAL A 35 -5.83 6.97 1.79
N LEU A 36 -6.31 5.99 1.01
CA LEU A 36 -5.51 5.23 0.06
C LEU A 36 -6.02 5.48 -1.36
N ILE A 37 -5.18 6.06 -2.22
CA ILE A 37 -5.46 6.32 -3.63
C ILE A 37 -4.55 5.44 -4.48
N THR A 38 -5.16 4.60 -5.32
CA THR A 38 -4.46 3.68 -6.24
C THR A 38 -4.96 3.89 -7.67
N ALA A 39 -4.31 3.23 -8.63
CA ALA A 39 -4.80 3.21 -10.01
C ALA A 39 -6.23 2.64 -10.16
N ASN A 40 -6.68 1.81 -9.20
CA ASN A 40 -7.96 1.10 -9.26
C ASN A 40 -9.07 1.78 -8.44
N GLY A 41 -8.77 2.88 -7.72
CA GLY A 41 -9.76 3.57 -6.91
C GLY A 41 -9.18 4.28 -5.68
N THR A 42 -10.07 4.97 -4.98
CA THR A 42 -9.81 5.64 -3.70
C THR A 42 -10.57 4.93 -2.60
N PHE A 43 -9.92 4.71 -1.46
CA PHE A 43 -10.47 4.05 -0.28
C PHE A 43 -10.23 4.94 0.94
N GLN A 44 -11.30 5.22 1.68
CA GLN A 44 -11.31 6.12 2.82
C GLN A 44 -11.69 5.38 4.10
N GLY A 45 -10.80 5.45 5.08
CA GLY A 45 -10.94 4.87 6.39
C GLY A 45 -10.95 3.34 6.41
N PHE A 46 -11.10 2.81 7.62
CA PHE A 46 -10.96 1.39 7.92
C PHE A 46 -11.85 0.48 7.05
N SER A 47 -13.14 0.84 6.91
CA SER A 47 -14.12 0.01 6.21
C SER A 47 -13.74 -0.18 4.74
N GLU A 48 -13.42 0.89 4.02
CA GLU A 48 -13.09 0.80 2.60
C GLU A 48 -11.71 0.19 2.36
N ILE A 49 -10.71 0.54 3.18
CA ILE A 49 -9.37 -0.04 3.09
C ILE A 49 -9.42 -1.55 3.34
N SER A 50 -10.26 -2.01 4.29
CA SER A 50 -10.41 -3.44 4.57
C SER A 50 -10.94 -4.24 3.37
N LYS A 51 -11.67 -3.57 2.47
CA LYS A 51 -12.25 -4.15 1.25
C LYS A 51 -11.45 -3.87 -0.01
N SER A 52 -10.36 -3.10 0.08
CA SER A 52 -9.54 -2.70 -1.08
C SER A 52 -8.98 -3.89 -1.88
N ARG A 53 -9.03 -5.10 -1.31
CA ARG A 53 -8.44 -6.33 -1.85
C ARG A 53 -9.45 -7.35 -2.38
N GLU A 54 -10.75 -7.20 -2.10
CA GLU A 54 -11.79 -8.21 -2.42
C GLU A 54 -11.80 -8.64 -3.88
N ASN A 55 -11.55 -7.71 -4.81
CA ASN A 55 -11.61 -7.96 -6.26
C ASN A 55 -10.25 -7.90 -6.96
N ALA A 56 -9.15 -7.78 -6.19
CA ALA A 56 -7.81 -7.53 -6.72
C ALA A 56 -7.26 -8.65 -7.62
N TRP A 57 -7.84 -9.84 -7.54
CA TRP A 57 -7.40 -11.06 -8.25
C TRP A 57 -8.44 -11.57 -9.28
N SER A 58 -9.51 -10.81 -9.50
CA SER A 58 -10.56 -11.16 -10.47
C SER A 58 -10.00 -11.28 -11.89
N ALA A 59 -9.12 -10.36 -12.29
CA ALA A 59 -8.46 -10.33 -13.61
C ALA A 59 -6.95 -10.66 -13.58
N VAL A 60 -6.34 -10.71 -12.39
CA VAL A 60 -4.88 -10.85 -12.19
C VAL A 60 -4.53 -12.28 -11.77
N VAL A 61 -3.50 -12.86 -12.38
CA VAL A 61 -2.92 -14.17 -12.03
C VAL A 61 -1.82 -13.99 -10.98
N SER A 62 -0.92 -13.04 -11.18
CA SER A 62 0.18 -12.74 -10.28
C SER A 62 0.44 -11.24 -10.25
N ARG A 63 0.90 -10.73 -9.09
CA ARG A 63 1.36 -9.36 -8.92
C ARG A 63 2.53 -9.35 -7.97
N ASN A 64 3.54 -8.55 -8.27
CA ASN A 64 4.72 -8.39 -7.45
C ASN A 64 5.23 -6.95 -7.56
N HIS A 65 5.33 -6.25 -6.43
CA HIS A 65 5.94 -4.93 -6.35
C HIS A 65 7.39 -5.05 -5.88
N LEU A 66 8.28 -4.35 -6.57
CA LEU A 66 9.67 -4.18 -6.16
C LEU A 66 9.91 -2.72 -5.76
N VAL A 67 10.22 -2.51 -4.48
CA VAL A 67 10.65 -1.20 -3.97
C VAL A 67 12.12 -0.98 -4.34
N LEU A 68 12.39 0.06 -5.13
CA LEU A 68 13.74 0.41 -5.56
C LEU A 68 14.40 1.43 -4.64
N LYS A 69 13.66 2.47 -4.27
CA LYS A 69 14.16 3.55 -3.41
C LYS A 69 13.04 4.11 -2.53
N VAL A 70 13.41 4.53 -1.33
CA VAL A 70 12.55 5.27 -0.40
C VAL A 70 13.29 6.53 0.01
N PHE A 71 12.64 7.69 -0.14
CA PHE A 71 13.13 8.98 0.31
C PHE A 71 12.24 9.46 1.45
N SER A 72 12.85 9.94 2.53
CA SER A 72 12.13 10.61 3.61
C SER A 72 12.05 12.12 3.34
N GLY A 73 10.90 12.70 3.68
CA GLY A 73 10.68 14.14 3.71
C GLY A 73 11.37 14.81 4.91
N ASN A 74 10.83 15.94 5.35
CA ASN A 74 11.39 16.74 6.45
C ASN A 74 10.86 16.34 7.84
N ASP A 75 11.45 16.90 8.88
CA ASP A 75 11.23 16.49 10.28
C ASP A 75 9.86 16.88 10.86
N GLN A 76 9.04 17.68 10.17
CA GLN A 76 7.78 18.21 10.72
C GLN A 76 6.55 17.34 10.40
N VAL A 77 6.56 16.67 9.24
CA VAL A 77 5.56 15.67 8.87
C VAL A 77 6.33 14.49 8.29
N PRO A 78 6.26 13.30 8.90
CA PRO A 78 7.00 12.15 8.41
C PRO A 78 6.37 11.67 7.08
N GLU A 79 6.83 12.25 5.97
CA GLU A 79 6.43 11.91 4.62
C GLU A 79 7.47 11.00 3.97
N LEU A 80 7.04 10.10 3.09
CA LEU A 80 7.91 9.29 2.26
C LEU A 80 7.53 9.45 0.78
N SER A 81 8.55 9.40 -0.07
CA SER A 81 8.41 9.12 -1.49
C SER A 81 9.01 7.76 -1.80
N ILE A 82 8.24 6.87 -2.40
CA ILE A 82 8.68 5.52 -2.78
C ILE A 82 8.75 5.46 -4.31
N LEU A 83 9.84 4.92 -4.85
CA LEU A 83 9.96 4.57 -6.26
C LEU A 83 10.11 3.05 -6.39
N GLY A 84 9.39 2.46 -7.33
CA GLY A 84 9.41 1.02 -7.54
C GLY A 84 8.93 0.61 -8.93
N THR A 85 8.82 -0.70 -9.12
CA THR A 85 8.21 -1.31 -10.31
C THR A 85 7.15 -2.31 -9.88
N GLY A 86 6.04 -2.37 -10.60
CA GLY A 86 5.00 -3.39 -10.43
C GLY A 86 4.99 -4.32 -11.63
N GLU A 87 5.14 -5.61 -11.38
CA GLU A 87 4.93 -6.67 -12.37
C GLU A 87 3.55 -7.30 -12.14
N MET A 88 2.78 -7.45 -13.22
CA MET A 88 1.46 -8.06 -13.19
C MET A 88 1.28 -9.00 -14.39
N GLU A 89 0.74 -10.18 -14.12
CA GLU A 89 0.26 -11.11 -15.12
C GLU A 89 -1.27 -11.19 -15.05
N PHE A 90 -1.93 -11.09 -16.19
CA PHE A 90 -3.38 -11.11 -16.30
C PHE A 90 -3.87 -12.45 -16.85
N LYS A 91 -5.11 -12.81 -16.49
CA LYS A 91 -5.73 -14.09 -16.94
C LYS A 91 -5.92 -14.19 -18.45
N ASN A 92 -5.82 -13.07 -19.17
CA ASN A 92 -5.83 -13.02 -20.64
C ASN A 92 -4.45 -13.26 -21.27
N GLY A 93 -3.44 -13.63 -20.48
CA GLY A 93 -2.08 -13.90 -20.93
C GLY A 93 -1.21 -12.67 -21.16
N LYS A 94 -1.73 -11.45 -20.92
CA LYS A 94 -0.91 -10.23 -20.99
C LYS A 94 -0.09 -10.07 -19.72
N THR A 95 1.10 -9.49 -19.87
CA THR A 95 1.95 -9.07 -18.77
C THR A 95 2.23 -7.58 -18.85
N ILE A 96 2.37 -6.93 -17.70
CA ILE A 96 2.77 -5.54 -17.56
C ILE A 96 3.91 -5.48 -16.55
N ASN A 97 4.96 -4.74 -16.87
CA ASN A 97 5.95 -4.28 -15.92
C ASN A 97 6.03 -2.76 -16.07
N SER A 98 5.63 -2.02 -15.02
CA SER A 98 5.54 -0.56 -15.05
C SER A 98 6.22 0.05 -13.84
N PRO A 99 6.98 1.16 -14.00
CA PRO A 99 7.42 1.94 -12.86
C PRO A 99 6.24 2.58 -12.13
N PHE A 100 6.40 2.81 -10.84
CA PHE A 100 5.47 3.61 -10.04
C PHE A 100 6.22 4.53 -9.06
N ALA A 101 5.51 5.56 -8.63
CA ALA A 101 5.87 6.38 -7.47
C ALA A 101 4.74 6.37 -6.45
N CYS A 102 5.06 6.46 -5.16
CA CYS A 102 4.06 6.65 -4.10
C CYS A 102 4.42 7.85 -3.23
N HIS A 103 3.42 8.68 -2.94
CA HIS A 103 3.48 9.67 -1.86
C HIS A 103 2.81 9.08 -0.62
N VAL A 104 3.51 9.08 0.51
CA VAL A 104 3.05 8.49 1.77
C VAL A 104 3.19 9.50 2.89
N LYS A 105 2.16 9.63 3.74
CA LYS A 105 2.24 10.35 5.02
C LYS A 105 2.08 9.36 6.15
N LEU A 106 2.97 9.48 7.14
CA LEU A 106 2.96 8.65 8.33
C LEU A 106 2.33 9.41 9.49
N ASP A 107 1.75 8.65 10.41
CA ASP A 107 1.21 9.11 11.68
C ASP A 107 1.79 8.24 12.79
N SER A 108 2.31 8.90 13.83
CA SER A 108 2.89 8.27 15.02
C SER A 108 2.26 8.80 16.32
N SER A 109 1.07 9.39 16.23
CA SER A 109 0.37 10.00 17.37
C SER A 109 -0.20 8.98 18.35
N ASP A 110 -0.48 7.75 17.89
CA ASP A 110 -0.92 6.64 18.74
C ASP A 110 0.28 5.81 19.24
N PRO A 111 0.71 5.97 20.51
CA PRO A 111 1.86 5.24 21.05
C PRO A 111 1.58 3.74 21.22
N THR A 112 0.32 3.31 21.24
CA THR A 112 -0.07 1.91 21.39
C THR A 112 -0.09 1.16 20.06
N ALA A 113 -0.29 1.88 18.95
CA ALA A 113 -0.44 1.30 17.62
C ALA A 113 0.80 1.44 16.74
N GLY A 114 1.81 2.20 17.19
CA GLY A 114 3.04 2.46 16.45
C GLY A 114 2.84 3.37 15.23
N VAL A 115 3.91 3.57 14.45
CA VAL A 115 3.84 4.35 13.20
C VAL A 115 2.95 3.66 12.18
N ARG A 116 2.00 4.40 11.60
CA ARG A 116 1.05 3.94 10.58
C ARG A 116 0.97 4.91 9.41
N ILE A 117 0.30 4.51 8.34
CA ILE A 117 0.06 5.35 7.16
C ILE A 117 -1.28 6.07 7.31
N SER A 118 -1.28 7.39 7.28
CA SER A 118 -2.51 8.22 7.28
C SER A 118 -2.92 8.62 5.86
N PHE A 119 -1.98 8.66 4.92
CA PHE A 119 -2.26 8.94 3.52
C PHE A 119 -1.30 8.19 2.61
N MET A 120 -1.81 7.62 1.52
CA MET A 120 -1.00 7.07 0.46
C MET A 120 -1.64 7.34 -0.91
N GLN A 121 -0.83 7.80 -1.87
CA GLN A 121 -1.24 7.92 -3.27
C GLN A 121 -0.19 7.28 -4.17
N VAL A 122 -0.66 6.38 -5.04
CA VAL A 122 0.16 5.74 -6.08
C VAL A 122 0.01 6.51 -7.40
N PHE A 123 1.14 6.76 -8.06
CA PHE A 123 1.27 7.30 -9.40
C PHE A 123 1.93 6.22 -10.27
N ALA A 124 1.18 5.63 -11.20
CA ALA A 124 1.63 4.50 -12.03
C ALA A 124 1.01 4.58 -13.43
#